data_AF-A0A7W1L1Y4-F1
#
_entry.id   AF-A0A7W1L1Y4-F1
#
_cell.length_a   1.000
_cell.length_b   1.000
_cell.length_c   1.000
_cell.angle_alpha   90.00
_cell.angle_beta   90.00
_cell.angle_gamma   90.00
#
_symmetry.space_group_name_H-M   'P 1'
#
loop_
_entity.id
_entity.type
_entity.pdbx_description
1 polymer ?
#
loop_
_entity_poly.entity_id
_entity_poly.type
_entity_poly.pdbx_seq_one_letter_code
_entity_poly.pdbx_strand_id
1 'polypeptide(L)'
;MITTGADDQPGINGGIFKREGPVNYVNTIGVPSVDEFVAKITEHGGREVVPKVMIPGVGFLVYCQDTEGNVFGIMQPESEAR
;
A
#
# COMPACT_ATOMS: atom_id res chain seq x y z
N MET A 1 -2.96 -17.71 -3.89
CA MET A 1 -3.16 -16.60 -4.83
C MET A 1 -4.53 -16.78 -5.45
N ILE A 2 -5.37 -15.75 -5.39
CA ILE A 2 -6.67 -15.68 -6.05
C ILE A 2 -6.46 -14.96 -7.38
N THR A 3 -6.93 -15.56 -8.46
CA THR A 3 -6.87 -14.99 -9.80
C THR A 3 -8.26 -14.56 -10.25
N THR A 4 -8.34 -13.50 -11.03
CA THR A 4 -9.58 -12.94 -11.57
C THR A 4 -9.38 -12.61 -13.05
N GLY A 5 -10.29 -13.07 -13.91
CA GLY A 5 -10.16 -12.90 -15.36
C GLY A 5 -9.24 -13.93 -16.00
N ALA A 6 -8.99 -13.77 -17.30
CA ALA A 6 -8.01 -14.55 -18.02
C ALA A 6 -6.59 -14.01 -17.78
N ASP A 7 -5.58 -14.89 -17.77
CA ASP A 7 -4.19 -14.55 -17.43
C ASP A 7 -3.55 -13.54 -18.41
N ASP A 8 -4.12 -13.38 -19.60
CA ASP A 8 -3.67 -12.44 -20.63
C ASP A 8 -4.23 -11.02 -20.45
N GLN A 9 -5.06 -10.80 -19.42
CA GLN A 9 -5.65 -9.50 -19.11
C GLN A 9 -5.35 -9.08 -17.68
N PRO A 10 -5.19 -7.76 -17.40
CA PRO A 10 -5.05 -7.27 -16.04
C PRO A 10 -6.27 -7.64 -15.17
N GLY A 11 -6.04 -8.48 -14.17
CA GLY A 11 -7.03 -8.86 -13.15
C GLY A 11 -6.79 -8.19 -11.79
N ILE A 12 -7.80 -8.19 -10.93
CA ILE A 12 -7.68 -7.88 -9.49
C ILE A 12 -7.20 -9.15 -8.75
N ASN A 13 -6.07 -9.70 -9.21
CA ASN A 13 -5.44 -10.85 -8.58
C ASN A 13 -4.97 -10.46 -7.18
N GLY A 14 -5.01 -11.41 -6.24
CA GLY A 14 -4.66 -11.08 -4.86
C GLY A 14 -4.65 -12.24 -3.90
N GLY A 15 -4.84 -11.93 -2.62
CA GLY A 15 -4.95 -12.89 -1.54
C GLY A 15 -6.27 -12.72 -0.80
N ILE A 16 -6.78 -13.82 -0.26
CA ILE A 16 -7.83 -13.80 0.76
C ILE A 16 -7.14 -14.00 2.10
N PHE A 17 -7.37 -13.08 3.02
CA PHE A 17 -6.82 -13.12 4.37
C PHE A 17 -7.97 -13.11 5.37
N LYS A 18 -7.72 -13.65 6.56
CA LYS A 18 -8.65 -13.51 7.67
C LYS A 18 -8.75 -12.02 8.01
N ARG A 19 -9.97 -11.53 8.29
CA ARG A 19 -10.16 -10.15 8.75
C ARG A 19 -9.51 -9.98 10.11
N GLU A 20 -8.63 -9.00 10.23
CA GLU A 20 -8.02 -8.58 11.49
C GLU A 20 -8.38 -7.12 11.77
N GLY A 21 -9.04 -6.87 12.91
CA GLY A 21 -9.47 -5.53 13.30
C GLY A 21 -10.72 -4.98 12.57
N PRO A 22 -11.07 -3.70 12.79
CA PRO A 22 -12.27 -3.07 12.24
C PRO A 22 -12.11 -2.57 10.79
N VAL A 23 -10.90 -2.67 10.22
CA VAL A 23 -10.59 -2.13 8.89
C VAL A 23 -11.17 -3.05 7.82
N ASN A 24 -12.12 -2.52 7.03
CA ASN A 24 -12.79 -3.28 5.98
C ASN A 24 -12.12 -3.17 4.60
N TYR A 25 -11.26 -2.16 4.41
CA TYR A 25 -10.49 -1.90 3.19
C TYR A 25 -9.38 -0.87 3.49
N VAL A 26 -8.31 -0.86 2.70
CA VAL A 26 -7.26 0.18 2.75
C VAL A 26 -7.10 0.76 1.35
N ASN A 27 -7.52 2.01 1.18
CA ASN A 27 -7.29 2.72 -0.08
C ASN A 27 -5.78 2.96 -0.23
N THR A 28 -5.23 2.58 -1.37
CA THR A 28 -3.79 2.68 -1.63
C THR A 28 -3.52 3.63 -2.79
N ILE A 29 -2.57 4.55 -2.60
CA ILE A 29 -2.23 5.61 -3.54
C ILE A 29 -0.86 5.29 -4.15
N GLY A 30 -0.74 5.35 -5.48
CA GLY A 30 0.55 5.22 -6.15
C GLY A 30 1.42 6.46 -5.93
N VAL A 31 2.68 6.27 -5.54
CA VAL A 31 3.66 7.34 -5.29
C VAL A 31 5.00 7.01 -5.96
N PRO A 32 5.80 8.02 -6.36
CA PRO A 32 7.11 7.77 -6.97
C PRO A 32 8.17 7.31 -5.97
N SER A 33 8.03 7.63 -4.68
CA SER A 33 8.94 7.22 -3.61
C SER A 33 8.16 7.06 -2.31
N VAL A 34 8.13 5.86 -1.72
CA VAL A 34 7.49 5.69 -0.41
C VAL A 34 8.26 6.46 0.67
N ASP A 35 9.59 6.50 0.62
CA ASP A 35 10.41 7.13 1.66
C ASP A 35 10.20 8.66 1.68
N GLU A 36 10.15 9.30 0.51
CA GLU A 36 9.86 10.74 0.39
C GLU A 36 8.45 11.07 0.92
N PHE A 37 7.46 10.23 0.59
CA PHE A 37 6.09 10.49 0.98
C PHE A 37 5.81 10.15 2.45
N VAL A 38 6.47 9.14 3.03
CA VAL A 38 6.45 8.90 4.49
C VAL A 38 6.99 10.11 5.24
N ALA A 39 8.10 10.70 4.76
CA ALA A 39 8.66 11.91 5.37
C ALA A 39 7.66 13.07 5.34
N LYS A 40 7.01 13.33 4.20
CA LYS A 40 5.95 14.36 4.05
C LYS A 40 4.76 14.10 4.97
N ILE A 41 4.28 12.85 5.02
CA ILE A 41 3.15 12.47 5.87
C ILE A 41 3.49 12.75 7.34
N THR A 42 4.69 12.38 7.78
CA THR A 42 5.17 12.59 9.15
C THR A 42 5.33 14.08 9.47
N GLU A 43 5.90 14.86 8.54
CA GLU A 43 6.03 16.32 8.67
C GLU A 43 4.68 17.01 8.86
N HIS A 44 3.63 16.49 8.23
CA HIS A 44 2.26 17.03 8.32
C HIS A 44 1.40 16.38 9.41
N GLY A 45 2.01 15.65 10.35
CA GLY A 45 1.33 15.12 11.55
C GLY A 45 0.64 13.77 11.36
N GLY A 46 0.78 13.14 10.18
CA GLY A 46 0.47 11.73 10.01
C GLY A 46 1.56 10.84 10.59
N ARG A 47 1.34 9.52 10.54
CA ARG A 47 2.32 8.53 11.04
C ARG A 47 2.30 7.25 10.23
N GLU A 48 3.45 6.60 10.15
CA GLU A 48 3.53 5.21 9.71
C GLU A 48 2.86 4.29 10.74
N VAL A 49 2.05 3.34 10.28
CA VAL A 49 1.39 2.32 11.14
C VAL A 49 1.74 0.90 10.74
N VAL A 50 2.14 0.68 9.49
CA VAL A 50 2.81 -0.54 9.04
C VAL A 50 4.06 -0.15 8.25
N PRO A 51 5.25 -0.62 8.65
CA PRO A 51 6.50 -0.31 7.98
C PRO A 51 6.53 -0.67 6.50
N LYS A 52 7.46 -0.07 5.77
CA LYS A 52 7.79 -0.39 4.37
C LYS A 52 8.02 -1.89 4.17
N VAL A 53 7.21 -2.51 3.33
CA VAL A 53 7.32 -3.91 2.91
C VAL A 53 7.61 -3.97 1.41
N MET A 54 8.59 -4.78 1.03
CA MET A 54 8.82 -5.15 -0.37
C MET A 54 7.86 -6.27 -0.78
N ILE A 55 7.07 -6.04 -1.83
CA ILE A 55 6.26 -7.08 -2.48
C ILE A 55 6.93 -7.45 -3.82
N PRO A 56 7.59 -8.62 -3.92
CA PRO A 56 8.30 -9.02 -5.13
C PRO A 56 7.41 -9.00 -6.37
N GLY A 57 7.88 -8.39 -7.46
CA GLY A 57 7.12 -8.24 -8.71
C GLY A 57 6.09 -7.12 -8.70
N VAL A 58 5.92 -6.40 -7.58
CA VAL A 58 4.91 -5.34 -7.43
C VAL A 58 5.54 -4.01 -7.05
N GLY A 59 6.25 -3.94 -5.92
CA GLY A 59 6.76 -2.67 -5.39
C GLY A 59 6.76 -2.58 -3.86
N PHE A 60 7.14 -1.41 -3.36
CA PHE A 60 7.15 -1.10 -1.93
C PHE A 60 5.80 -0.57 -1.46
N LEU A 61 5.28 -1.14 -0.38
CA LEU A 61 4.03 -0.74 0.26
C LEU A 61 4.31 -0.26 1.69
N VAL A 62 3.70 0.86 2.06
CA VAL A 62 3.66 1.37 3.45
C VAL A 62 2.21 1.68 3.81
N TYR A 63 1.79 1.43 5.05
CA TYR A 63 0.53 1.97 5.57
C TYR A 63 0.77 3.09 6.56
N CYS A 64 0.02 4.16 6.37
CA CYS A 64 0.07 5.38 7.17
C CYS A 64 -1.31 5.66 7.76
N GLN A 65 -1.32 6.52 8.78
CA GLN A 65 -2.51 7.09 9.37
C GLN A 65 -2.42 8.62 9.32
N ASP A 66 -3.49 9.28 8.90
CA ASP A 66 -3.59 10.74 8.90
C ASP A 66 -3.95 11.32 10.29
N THR A 67 -4.09 12.64 10.38
CA THR A 67 -4.42 13.36 11.61
C THR A 67 -5.84 13.09 12.13
N GLU A 68 -6.72 12.53 11.31
CA GLU A 68 -8.10 12.17 11.65
C GLU A 68 -8.24 10.69 12.02
N GLY A 69 -7.16 9.92 11.91
CA GLY A 69 -7.12 8.50 12.24
C GLY A 69 -7.42 7.57 11.06
N ASN A 70 -7.57 8.09 9.84
CA ASN A 70 -7.83 7.26 8.66
C ASN A 70 -6.56 6.51 8.24
N VAL A 71 -6.69 5.20 8.04
CA VAL A 71 -5.59 4.35 7.54
C VAL A 71 -5.64 4.29 6.02
N PHE A 72 -4.50 4.55 5.38
CA PHE A 72 -4.33 4.49 3.93
C PHE A 72 -2.95 3.91 3.58
N GLY A 73 -2.82 3.42 2.35
CA GLY A 73 -1.56 2.92 1.83
C GLY A 73 -0.93 3.84 0.81
N ILE A 74 0.39 3.77 0.72
CA ILE A 74 1.15 4.31 -0.41
C ILE A 74 1.97 3.19 -1.05
N MET A 75 1.99 3.14 -2.37
CA MET A 75 2.67 2.11 -3.17
C MET A 75 3.64 2.76 -4.14
N GLN A 76 4.92 2.39 -4.06
CA GLN A 76 5.91 2.67 -5.08
C GLN A 76 6.11 1.43 -5.94
N PRO A 77 5.73 1.43 -7.23
CA PRO A 77 5.93 0.29 -8.12
C PRO A 77 7.41 -0.11 -8.22
N GLU A 78 7.69 -1.41 -8.39
CA GLU A 78 9.06 -1.92 -8.54
C GLU A 78 9.78 -1.34 -9.77
N SER A 79 9.05 -0.99 -10.84
CA SER A 79 9.63 -0.30 -12.00
C SER A 79 10.23 1.08 -11.66
N GLU A 80 9.75 1.68 -10.57
CA GLU A 80 10.19 2.97 -10.04
C GLU A 80 11.07 2.80 -8.79
N ALA A 81 11.31 1.56 -8.34
CA ALA A 81 12.23 1.24 -7.26
C ALA A 81 13.65 1.17 -7.85
N ARG A 82 14.39 2.28 -7.74
CA ARG A 82 15.83 2.33 -8.06
C ARG A 82 16.69 1.90 -6.88
#